data_AF-A0A6G2V9N7-F1
#
_entry.id   AF-A0A6G2V9N7-F1
#
_cell.length_a   1.000
_cell.length_b   1.000
_cell.length_c   1.000
_cell.angle_alpha   90.00
_cell.angle_beta   90.00
_cell.angle_gamma   90.00
#
_symmetry.space_group_name_H-M   'P 1'
#
loop_
_entity.id
_entity.type
_entity.pdbx_description
1 polymer ?
#
loop_
_entity_poly.entity_id
_entity_poly.type
_entity_poly.pdbx_seq_one_letter_code
_entity_poly.pdbx_strand_id
1 'polypeptide(L)'
;MSNPAPFGQRPPALRVLDASVPATPILAGRVLLHEHSRFIPRQRNAIDNDLGGVVMTGGNAETRAFKLRTEAGFTGTMLIDSAPYTTHTATESEPFLLPQDQMFATLDDTLGFQKAAGASAALTPTGYIAPGASKPLKAVIRAAQRIERVDTVVTVPVDVTWLSNERVGQLIAACQRINQPKALVLVGQFDPLQHVKVFPANLRRVISEVEGMMLLRTDLAALDAMVHGALCAGIGVTSSVRHSVAPGERAKVSKPNGPVYPNILMPELMCFKGAESLANRYANAEPATCSCEVCNGRGLDRFYKTDSETRVEAEDHNILTWSAWVDEMAGYEVGPKRKTWWQEKCAAAISRYPLENQRIGLSAKRGFEAPTPLSAWATLPAS
;
A
#
# COMPACT_ATOMS: atom_id res chain seq x y z
N MET A 1 19.13 -18.75 -5.20
CA MET A 1 20.03 -17.60 -5.40
C MET A 1 19.50 -16.87 -6.62
N SER A 2 18.73 -15.81 -6.42
CA SER A 2 18.21 -14.97 -7.50
C SER A 2 19.15 -13.78 -7.64
N ASN A 3 19.81 -13.68 -8.80
CA ASN A 3 20.62 -12.51 -9.16
C ASN A 3 19.80 -11.23 -8.99
N PRO A 4 20.34 -10.14 -8.43
CA PRO A 4 19.75 -8.83 -8.63
C PRO A 4 19.64 -8.60 -10.14
N ALA A 5 18.45 -8.25 -10.62
CA ALA A 5 18.26 -7.97 -12.03
C ALA A 5 19.22 -6.83 -12.43
N PRO A 6 19.96 -6.96 -13.55
CA PRO A 6 20.76 -5.86 -14.05
C PRO A 6 19.81 -4.72 -14.39
N PHE A 7 20.03 -3.54 -13.79
CA PHE A 7 19.27 -2.34 -14.08
C PHE A 7 19.31 -2.09 -15.59
N GLY A 8 18.15 -2.14 -16.25
CA GLY A 8 18.05 -1.84 -17.67
C GLY A 8 18.52 -0.41 -17.98
N GLN A 9 18.88 -0.16 -19.24
CA GLN A 9 19.24 1.19 -19.70
C GLN A 9 18.21 2.22 -19.23
N ARG A 10 18.69 3.28 -18.57
CA ARG A 10 17.85 4.33 -17.99
C ARG A 10 17.03 5.04 -19.07
N PRO A 11 15.75 5.37 -18.81
CA PRO A 11 14.95 6.14 -19.77
C PRO A 11 15.49 7.58 -19.91
N PRO A 12 15.28 8.23 -21.06
CA PRO A 12 15.58 9.66 -21.21
C PRO A 12 14.73 10.51 -20.25
N ALA A 13 15.24 11.66 -19.82
CA ALA A 13 14.57 12.49 -18.83
C ALA A 13 13.36 13.25 -19.40
N LEU A 14 12.23 13.25 -18.67
CA LEU A 14 11.12 14.17 -18.90
C LEU A 14 11.48 15.57 -18.38
N ARG A 15 11.36 16.60 -19.21
CA ARG A 15 11.61 18.01 -18.84
C ARG A 15 10.59 18.61 -17.85
N VAL A 16 9.60 17.84 -17.37
CA VAL A 16 8.26 18.37 -17.09
C VAL A 16 7.91 18.53 -15.60
N LEU A 17 8.65 17.94 -14.65
CA LEU A 17 8.28 18.03 -13.22
C LEU A 17 9.36 18.73 -12.40
N ASP A 18 9.13 20.03 -12.16
CA ASP A 18 9.97 20.93 -11.38
C ASP A 18 10.05 20.46 -9.91
N ALA A 19 11.29 20.35 -9.40
CA ALA A 19 11.57 20.00 -8.01
C ALA A 19 11.14 21.08 -7.01
N SER A 20 10.80 22.28 -7.50
CA SER A 20 10.22 23.36 -6.70
C SER A 20 8.75 23.11 -6.32
N VAL A 21 8.06 22.17 -7.00
CA VAL A 21 6.65 21.87 -6.70
C VAL A 21 6.57 20.97 -5.47
N PRO A 22 5.94 21.42 -4.37
CA PRO A 22 5.91 20.63 -3.14
C PRO A 22 5.13 19.32 -3.30
N ALA A 23 5.62 18.24 -2.68
CA ALA A 23 4.97 16.93 -2.72
C ALA A 23 3.59 16.92 -2.04
N THR A 24 3.44 17.68 -0.95
CA THR A 24 2.24 17.70 -0.11
C THR A 24 0.93 17.99 -0.89
N PRO A 25 0.78 19.12 -1.61
CA PRO A 25 -0.47 19.42 -2.33
C PRO A 25 -0.77 18.44 -3.47
N ILE A 26 0.26 17.82 -4.07
CA ILE A 26 0.10 16.80 -5.11
C ILE A 26 -0.51 15.53 -4.53
N LEU A 27 -0.10 15.15 -3.31
CA LEU A 27 -0.44 13.87 -2.70
C LEU A 27 -1.69 13.93 -1.81
N ALA A 28 -2.01 15.10 -1.28
CA ALA A 28 -3.06 15.28 -0.28
C ALA A 28 -4.41 14.67 -0.70
N GLY A 29 -4.97 13.85 0.19
CA GLY A 29 -6.32 13.29 0.03
C GLY A 29 -6.41 12.07 -0.88
N ARG A 30 -5.29 11.56 -1.41
CA ARG A 30 -5.30 10.51 -2.44
C ARG A 30 -5.08 9.11 -1.89
N VAL A 31 -5.78 8.13 -2.48
CA VAL A 31 -5.51 6.70 -2.31
C VAL A 31 -4.98 6.12 -3.61
N LEU A 32 -3.69 5.76 -3.62
CA LEU A 32 -2.96 5.34 -4.79
C LEU A 32 -3.04 3.82 -4.98
N LEU A 33 -3.16 3.37 -6.23
CA LEU A 33 -2.96 1.97 -6.59
C LEU A 33 -1.46 1.64 -6.54
N HIS A 34 -1.06 0.73 -5.66
CA HIS A 34 0.31 0.23 -5.63
C HIS A 34 0.42 -1.03 -6.50
N GLU A 35 1.22 -0.97 -7.57
CA GLU A 35 1.32 -2.01 -8.58
C GLU A 35 2.76 -2.30 -9.00
N HIS A 36 3.03 -3.57 -9.36
CA HIS A 36 4.32 -3.94 -9.91
C HIS A 36 4.44 -3.48 -11.36
N SER A 37 5.58 -2.85 -11.69
CA SER A 37 5.96 -2.33 -13.00
C SER A 37 5.70 -3.25 -14.20
N ARG A 38 5.74 -4.58 -14.02
CA ARG A 38 5.54 -5.57 -15.10
C ARG A 38 4.13 -5.57 -15.68
N PHE A 39 3.16 -5.02 -14.95
CA PHE A 39 1.77 -4.92 -15.38
C PHE A 39 1.44 -3.56 -16.04
N ILE A 40 2.40 -2.64 -16.07
CA ILE A 40 2.31 -1.28 -16.65
C ILE A 40 3.12 -1.28 -17.98
N PRO A 41 2.67 -0.62 -19.08
CA PRO A 41 1.90 0.62 -19.20
C PRO A 41 0.39 0.49 -19.43
N ARG A 42 -0.28 -0.51 -18.83
CA ARG A 42 -1.74 -0.55 -18.89
C ARG A 42 -2.33 0.61 -18.09
N GLN A 43 -3.13 1.44 -18.75
CA GLN A 43 -3.94 2.46 -18.07
C GLN A 43 -5.03 1.77 -17.25
N ARG A 44 -5.14 2.15 -15.98
CA ARG A 44 -6.19 1.68 -15.07
C ARG A 44 -7.31 2.71 -15.06
N ASN A 45 -8.27 2.57 -15.98
CA ASN A 45 -9.40 3.50 -16.12
C ASN A 45 -10.31 3.53 -14.88
N ALA A 46 -10.21 2.53 -14.01
CA ALA A 46 -10.96 2.43 -12.76
C ALA A 46 -10.47 3.37 -11.65
N ILE A 47 -9.37 4.12 -11.88
CA ILE A 47 -8.82 5.07 -10.90
C ILE A 47 -9.29 6.48 -11.24
N ASP A 48 -9.97 7.13 -10.29
CA ASP A 48 -10.20 8.57 -10.35
C ASP A 48 -8.85 9.31 -10.22
N ASN A 49 -8.51 10.14 -11.20
CA ASN A 49 -7.26 10.90 -11.20
C ASN A 49 -7.24 12.04 -10.18
N ASP A 50 -8.37 12.44 -9.59
CA ASP A 50 -8.43 13.48 -8.56
C ASP A 50 -8.29 12.91 -7.15
N LEU A 51 -8.81 11.70 -6.93
CA LEU A 51 -8.78 11.01 -5.63
C LEU A 51 -7.77 9.87 -5.56
N GLY A 52 -7.12 9.55 -6.69
CA GLY A 52 -6.21 8.43 -6.81
C GLY A 52 -4.90 8.76 -7.53
N GLY A 53 -4.30 7.70 -8.06
CA GLY A 53 -3.00 7.71 -8.75
C GLY A 53 -2.32 6.34 -8.64
N VAL A 54 -1.04 6.27 -9.01
CA VAL A 54 -0.30 5.01 -9.08
C VAL A 54 1.02 5.10 -8.32
N VAL A 55 1.34 4.07 -7.52
CA VAL A 55 2.69 3.81 -7.01
C VAL A 55 3.24 2.61 -7.76
N MET A 56 4.34 2.80 -8.47
CA MET A 56 4.99 1.74 -9.24
C MET A 56 6.18 1.17 -8.49
N THR A 57 6.25 -0.16 -8.38
CA THR A 57 7.37 -0.85 -7.74
C THR A 57 7.95 -1.97 -8.59
N GLY A 58 9.12 -2.47 -8.20
CA GLY A 58 9.82 -3.58 -8.84
C GLY A 58 10.80 -3.16 -9.92
N GLY A 59 11.47 -4.15 -10.53
CA GLY A 59 12.49 -3.91 -11.55
C GLY A 59 11.95 -3.08 -12.73
N ASN A 60 12.77 -2.16 -13.24
CA ASN A 60 12.43 -1.24 -14.33
C ASN A 60 11.23 -0.30 -14.05
N ALA A 61 10.88 -0.05 -12.79
CA ALA A 61 9.78 0.86 -12.45
C ALA A 61 9.97 2.26 -13.06
N GLU A 62 11.19 2.81 -13.07
CA GLU A 62 11.49 4.09 -13.72
C GLU A 62 11.22 4.06 -15.22
N THR A 63 11.72 3.06 -15.94
CA THR A 63 11.46 2.89 -17.37
C THR A 63 9.97 2.76 -17.67
N ARG A 64 9.24 2.01 -16.84
CA ARG A 64 7.80 1.79 -17.02
C ARG A 64 6.97 3.03 -16.66
N ALA A 65 7.39 3.80 -15.66
CA ALA A 65 6.82 5.10 -15.31
C ALA A 65 6.99 6.10 -16.47
N PHE A 66 8.18 6.16 -17.05
CA PHE A 66 8.44 7.01 -18.22
C PHE A 66 7.51 6.64 -19.39
N LYS A 67 7.36 5.35 -19.70
CA LYS A 67 6.46 4.88 -20.76
C LYS A 67 4.98 5.17 -20.46
N LEU A 68 4.56 4.97 -19.21
CA LEU A 68 3.19 5.30 -18.79
C LEU A 68 2.87 6.79 -19.00
N ARG A 69 3.82 7.67 -18.72
CA ARG A 69 3.71 9.11 -18.97
C ARG A 69 3.74 9.48 -20.46
N THR A 70 4.70 8.94 -21.21
CA THR A 70 5.01 9.41 -22.59
C THR A 70 4.26 8.66 -23.68
N GLU A 71 4.13 7.34 -23.57
CA GLU A 71 3.51 6.49 -24.58
C GLU A 71 2.00 6.32 -24.30
N ALA A 72 1.62 6.12 -23.03
CA ALA A 72 0.23 5.94 -22.62
C ALA A 72 -0.48 7.22 -22.17
N GLY A 73 0.24 8.35 -22.06
CA GLY A 73 -0.34 9.66 -21.77
C GLY A 73 -0.94 9.82 -20.37
N PHE A 74 -0.51 9.03 -19.38
CA PHE A 74 -1.03 9.12 -18.02
C PHE A 74 -0.70 10.49 -17.39
N THR A 75 -1.72 11.22 -16.94
CA THR A 75 -1.57 12.55 -16.33
C THR A 75 -1.74 12.56 -14.81
N GLY A 76 -2.33 11.53 -14.22
CA GLY A 76 -2.58 11.44 -12.78
C GLY A 76 -1.32 11.41 -11.90
N THR A 77 -1.52 11.41 -10.58
CA THR A 77 -0.43 11.33 -9.60
C THR A 77 0.32 10.01 -9.73
N MET A 78 1.66 10.07 -9.78
CA MET A 78 2.50 8.87 -9.91
C MET A 78 3.70 8.92 -8.95
N LEU A 79 3.96 7.83 -8.25
CA LEU A 79 5.17 7.64 -7.42
C LEU A 79 5.96 6.42 -7.92
N ILE A 80 7.25 6.39 -7.63
CA ILE A 80 8.13 5.25 -7.89
C ILE A 80 8.68 4.77 -6.55
N ASP A 81 8.29 3.57 -6.13
CA ASP A 81 8.82 2.90 -4.96
C ASP A 81 9.85 1.85 -5.39
N SER A 82 11.14 2.21 -5.29
CA SER A 82 12.26 1.30 -5.55
C SER A 82 12.33 0.12 -4.58
N ALA A 83 11.58 0.17 -3.48
CA ALA A 83 11.42 -0.87 -2.47
C ALA A 83 12.73 -1.51 -1.95
N PRO A 84 13.81 -0.75 -1.69
CA PRO A 84 15.09 -1.33 -1.27
C PRO A 84 15.00 -2.02 0.09
N TYR A 85 14.03 -1.65 0.93
CA TYR A 85 13.71 -2.32 2.18
C TYR A 85 13.27 -3.79 2.03
N THR A 86 13.09 -4.29 0.81
CA THR A 86 12.89 -5.72 0.55
C THR A 86 14.19 -6.51 0.41
N THR A 87 15.32 -5.82 0.18
CA THR A 87 16.62 -6.44 -0.09
C THR A 87 17.78 -5.87 0.73
N HIS A 88 17.61 -4.71 1.36
CA HIS A 88 18.62 -3.99 2.12
C HIS A 88 18.12 -3.64 3.52
N THR A 89 18.92 -3.94 4.54
CA THR A 89 18.67 -3.53 5.93
C THR A 89 19.46 -2.26 6.21
N ALA A 90 18.77 -1.19 6.60
CA ALA A 90 19.40 0.09 6.89
C ALA A 90 20.38 -0.03 8.07
N THR A 91 21.55 0.58 7.91
CA THR A 91 22.56 0.73 8.97
C THR A 91 22.72 2.22 9.32
N GLU A 92 23.54 2.53 10.34
CA GLU A 92 23.85 3.92 10.67
C GLU A 92 24.67 4.62 9.58
N SER A 93 25.58 3.91 8.93
CA SER A 93 26.42 4.42 7.84
C SER A 93 25.72 4.36 6.48
N GLU A 94 24.83 3.39 6.28
CA GLU A 94 24.14 3.14 5.00
C GLU A 94 22.61 3.05 5.22
N PRO A 95 21.95 4.17 5.55
CA PRO A 95 20.50 4.19 5.74
C PRO A 95 19.72 4.02 4.42
N PHE A 96 20.34 4.30 3.28
CA PHE A 96 19.76 4.20 1.95
C PHE A 96 20.50 3.18 1.09
N LEU A 97 19.78 2.53 0.17
CA LEU A 97 20.40 1.75 -0.90
C LEU A 97 20.53 2.63 -2.15
N LEU A 98 21.73 3.18 -2.36
CA LEU A 98 22.03 3.98 -3.55
C LEU A 98 22.54 3.08 -4.70
N PRO A 99 22.36 3.47 -5.97
CA PRO A 99 22.87 2.72 -7.12
C PRO A 99 24.39 2.50 -7.03
N GLN A 100 24.83 1.23 -7.06
CA GLN A 100 26.27 0.88 -6.92
C GLN A 100 27.06 0.93 -8.23
N ASP A 101 26.37 0.95 -9.36
CA ASP A 101 26.95 0.98 -10.71
C ASP A 101 27.47 2.37 -11.10
N GLN A 102 27.27 3.37 -10.24
CA GLN A 102 27.71 4.74 -10.46
C GLN A 102 28.65 5.16 -9.36
N MET A 103 29.91 5.33 -9.74
CA MET A 103 30.91 5.96 -8.88
C MET A 103 30.34 7.33 -8.48
N PHE A 104 30.12 7.55 -7.18
CA PHE A 104 29.58 8.78 -6.60
C PHE A 104 28.06 9.03 -6.70
N ALA A 105 27.21 8.02 -6.93
CA ALA A 105 25.77 8.23 -6.85
C ALA A 105 25.36 8.79 -5.47
N THR A 106 24.64 9.91 -5.49
CA THR A 106 24.11 10.54 -4.29
C THR A 106 22.63 10.22 -4.10
N LEU A 107 22.12 10.57 -2.90
CA LEU A 107 20.68 10.54 -2.65
C LEU A 107 19.93 11.47 -3.62
N ASP A 108 20.46 12.66 -3.87
CA ASP A 108 19.79 13.63 -4.74
C ASP A 108 19.74 13.16 -6.20
N ASP A 109 20.79 12.50 -6.70
CA ASP A 109 20.76 11.86 -8.02
C ASP A 109 19.61 10.84 -8.13
N THR A 110 19.46 9.99 -7.10
CA THR A 110 18.41 8.97 -7.06
C THR A 110 17.01 9.59 -7.06
N LEU A 111 16.81 10.68 -6.31
CA LEU A 111 15.55 11.41 -6.29
C LEU A 111 15.31 12.14 -7.63
N GLY A 112 16.36 12.69 -8.25
CA GLY A 112 16.34 13.31 -9.58
C GLY A 112 15.92 12.32 -10.67
N PHE A 113 16.43 11.09 -10.66
CA PHE A 113 16.05 10.07 -11.65
C PHE A 113 14.59 9.69 -11.58
N GLN A 114 14.00 9.59 -10.38
CA GLN A 114 12.57 9.34 -10.24
C GLN A 114 11.73 10.47 -10.86
N LYS A 115 12.11 11.74 -10.64
CA LYS A 115 11.45 12.89 -11.25
C LYS A 115 11.60 12.90 -12.77
N ALA A 116 12.80 12.61 -13.27
CA ALA A 116 13.08 12.48 -14.69
C ALA A 116 12.26 11.36 -15.35
N ALA A 117 11.97 10.28 -14.62
CA ALA A 117 11.06 9.21 -15.05
C ALA A 117 9.57 9.59 -14.98
N GLY A 118 9.24 10.78 -14.50
CA GLY A 118 7.88 11.32 -14.48
C GLY A 118 7.12 11.13 -13.16
N ALA A 119 7.82 10.80 -12.06
CA ALA A 119 7.21 10.75 -10.74
C ALA A 119 6.79 12.16 -10.26
N SER A 120 5.57 12.25 -9.72
CA SER A 120 5.00 13.46 -9.16
C SER A 120 5.73 13.91 -7.88
N ALA A 121 6.24 12.97 -7.08
CA ALA A 121 7.17 13.19 -5.98
C ALA A 121 8.19 12.05 -5.92
N ALA A 122 9.36 12.30 -5.35
CA ALA A 122 10.43 11.32 -5.23
C ALA A 122 10.45 10.66 -3.85
N LEU A 123 10.60 9.33 -3.79
CA LEU A 123 10.69 8.55 -2.56
C LEU A 123 12.15 8.26 -2.22
N THR A 124 12.55 8.46 -0.96
CA THR A 124 13.91 8.08 -0.55
C THR A 124 14.09 6.56 -0.60
N PRO A 125 15.23 6.04 -1.09
CA PRO A 125 15.49 4.60 -1.18
C PRO A 125 15.94 4.04 0.18
N THR A 126 15.15 4.25 1.23
CA THR A 126 15.46 3.85 2.62
C THR A 126 15.44 2.33 2.78
N GLY A 127 16.50 1.78 3.36
CA GLY A 127 16.57 0.36 3.73
C GLY A 127 15.65 0.01 4.90
N TYR A 128 15.38 -1.28 5.09
CA TYR A 128 14.54 -1.78 6.17
C TYR A 128 15.10 -1.44 7.55
N ILE A 129 14.27 -0.89 8.43
CA ILE A 129 14.61 -0.57 9.82
C ILE A 129 14.13 -1.69 10.73
N ALA A 130 15.07 -2.51 11.16
CA ALA A 130 14.85 -3.67 12.01
C ALA A 130 14.23 -3.32 13.38
N PRO A 131 13.68 -4.31 14.11
CA PRO A 131 13.07 -4.11 15.42
C PRO A 131 14.01 -3.36 16.39
N GLY A 132 13.61 -2.19 16.87
CA GLY A 132 14.34 -1.42 17.88
C GLY A 132 15.66 -0.80 17.38
N ALA A 133 15.94 -0.86 16.07
CA ALA A 133 17.12 -0.30 15.46
C ALA A 133 17.06 1.23 15.39
N SER A 134 17.28 1.89 16.53
CA SER A 134 17.19 3.36 16.64
C SER A 134 18.32 4.12 15.94
N LYS A 135 19.51 3.51 15.77
CA LYS A 135 20.64 4.14 15.09
C LYS A 135 20.40 4.35 13.58
N PRO A 136 19.96 3.33 12.80
CA PRO A 136 19.54 3.54 11.41
C PRO A 136 18.42 4.58 11.27
N LEU A 137 17.39 4.54 12.12
CA LEU A 137 16.31 5.53 12.09
C LEU A 137 16.82 6.96 12.30
N LYS A 138 17.75 7.17 13.25
CA LYS A 138 18.42 8.47 13.45
C LYS A 138 19.26 8.88 12.23
N ALA A 139 19.90 7.94 11.54
CA ALA A 139 20.65 8.22 10.32
C ALA A 139 19.73 8.69 9.18
N VAL A 140 18.56 8.06 9.02
CA VAL A 140 17.51 8.50 8.08
C VAL A 140 17.07 9.94 8.40
N ILE A 141 16.79 10.25 9.67
CA ILE A 141 16.41 11.61 10.09
C ILE A 141 17.50 12.62 9.74
N ARG A 142 18.76 12.35 10.09
CA ARG A 142 19.89 13.27 9.79
C ARG A 142 20.04 13.52 8.30
N ALA A 143 19.85 12.50 7.48
CA ALA A 143 19.92 12.66 6.04
C ALA A 143 18.72 13.41 5.47
N ALA A 144 17.50 13.13 5.96
CA ALA A 144 16.30 13.85 5.58
C ALA A 144 16.41 15.36 5.88
N GLN A 145 17.02 15.73 7.00
CA GLN A 145 17.25 17.12 7.38
C GLN A 145 18.21 17.87 6.42
N ARG A 146 18.95 17.16 5.57
CA ARG A 146 19.85 17.74 4.55
C ARG A 146 19.21 17.79 3.16
N ILE A 147 17.98 17.29 3.01
CA ILE A 147 17.25 17.35 1.74
C ILE A 147 16.62 18.75 1.62
N GLU A 148 17.14 19.57 0.71
CA GLU A 148 16.70 20.96 0.51
C GLU A 148 15.49 21.09 -0.44
N ARG A 149 15.26 20.07 -1.28
CA ARG A 149 14.14 19.99 -2.22
C ARG A 149 12.80 19.68 -1.52
N VAL A 150 11.71 20.18 -2.11
CA VAL A 150 10.35 20.14 -1.53
C VAL A 150 9.43 19.07 -2.13
N ASP A 151 9.87 18.42 -3.19
CA ASP A 151 9.16 17.36 -3.93
C ASP A 151 9.49 15.94 -3.44
N THR A 152 10.10 15.82 -2.26
CA THR A 152 10.56 14.54 -1.69
C THR A 152 9.67 14.05 -0.56
N VAL A 153 9.47 12.74 -0.51
CA VAL A 153 8.84 12.01 0.59
C VAL A 153 9.87 11.06 1.18
N VAL A 154 10.04 11.10 2.50
CA VAL A 154 10.98 10.23 3.21
C VAL A 154 10.29 8.91 3.53
N THR A 155 10.77 7.83 2.94
CA THR A 155 10.27 6.48 3.17
C THR A 155 10.78 5.98 4.51
N VAL A 156 9.88 5.47 5.36
CA VAL A 156 10.18 4.94 6.70
C VAL A 156 9.71 3.48 6.77
N PRO A 157 10.44 2.54 6.16
CA PRO A 157 10.11 1.12 6.19
C PRO A 157 10.57 0.47 7.49
N VAL A 158 9.65 0.21 8.40
CA VAL A 158 9.94 -0.30 9.74
C VAL A 158 9.34 -1.68 9.92
N ASP A 159 9.99 -2.50 10.75
CA ASP A 159 9.35 -3.69 11.28
C ASP A 159 8.06 -3.32 12.03
N VAL A 160 6.99 -4.10 11.85
CA VAL A 160 5.69 -3.83 12.48
C VAL A 160 5.77 -3.73 14.01
N THR A 161 6.75 -4.36 14.67
CA THR A 161 6.95 -4.25 16.12
C THR A 161 7.29 -2.84 16.60
N TRP A 162 7.62 -1.89 15.70
CA TRP A 162 7.67 -0.47 16.06
C TRP A 162 6.30 0.11 16.47
N LEU A 163 5.19 -0.56 16.13
CA LEU A 163 3.85 -0.25 16.61
C LEU A 163 3.54 -0.85 17.99
N SER A 164 4.50 -1.46 18.68
CA SER A 164 4.31 -1.92 20.06
C SER A 164 4.21 -0.72 21.02
N ASN A 165 3.59 -0.92 22.19
CA ASN A 165 3.44 0.15 23.19
C ASN A 165 4.79 0.70 23.66
N GLU A 166 5.83 -0.14 23.69
CA GLU A 166 7.18 0.24 24.10
C GLU A 166 7.89 1.13 23.07
N ARG A 167 7.48 1.09 21.80
CA ARG A 167 8.25 1.67 20.68
C ARG A 167 7.50 2.72 19.88
N VAL A 168 6.16 2.72 19.89
CA VAL A 168 5.35 3.63 19.07
C VAL A 168 5.67 5.10 19.36
N GLY A 169 5.87 5.47 20.64
CA GLY A 169 6.25 6.84 21.01
C GLY A 169 7.61 7.26 20.45
N GLN A 170 8.57 6.32 20.39
CA GLN A 170 9.87 6.57 19.77
C GLN A 170 9.75 6.74 18.25
N LEU A 171 8.91 5.95 17.59
CA LEU A 171 8.64 6.10 16.15
C LEU A 171 8.00 7.45 15.85
N ILE A 172 7.00 7.87 16.63
CA ILE A 172 6.32 9.16 16.49
C ILE A 172 7.32 10.30 16.64
N ALA A 173 8.07 10.33 17.75
CA ALA A 173 9.08 11.36 18.02
C ALA A 173 10.19 11.40 16.95
N ALA A 174 10.57 10.24 16.40
CA ALA A 174 11.52 10.16 15.31
C ALA A 174 10.95 10.78 14.02
N CYS A 175 9.73 10.42 13.64
CA CYS A 175 9.10 10.92 12.40
C CYS A 175 8.74 12.40 12.48
N GLN A 176 8.41 12.94 13.65
CA GLN A 176 8.16 14.38 13.86
C GLN A 176 9.40 15.25 13.60
N ARG A 177 10.61 14.67 13.62
CA ARG A 177 11.86 15.39 13.31
C ARG A 177 12.17 15.48 11.81
N ILE A 178 11.34 14.86 10.97
CA ILE A 178 11.45 14.87 9.52
C ILE A 178 10.44 15.90 8.99
N ASN A 179 10.97 16.94 8.33
CA ASN A 179 10.18 18.08 7.83
C ASN A 179 9.42 17.75 6.53
N GLN A 180 9.97 16.86 5.71
CA GLN A 180 9.32 16.37 4.49
C GLN A 180 8.12 15.49 4.86
N PRO A 181 7.16 15.27 3.96
CA PRO A 181 6.19 14.18 4.10
C PRO A 181 6.88 12.82 4.28
N LYS A 182 6.21 11.89 4.94
CA LYS A 182 6.77 10.58 5.31
C LYS A 182 5.91 9.47 4.77
N ALA A 183 6.52 8.44 4.20
CA ALA A 183 5.81 7.23 3.77
C ALA A 183 6.15 6.07 4.69
N LEU A 184 5.26 5.74 5.62
CA LEU A 184 5.37 4.57 6.47
C LEU A 184 5.11 3.31 5.64
N VAL A 185 6.02 2.34 5.73
CA VAL A 185 5.81 0.98 5.20
C VAL A 185 6.00 0.01 6.35
N LEU A 186 4.98 -0.79 6.63
CA LEU A 186 5.05 -1.82 7.65
C LEU A 186 5.61 -3.11 7.04
N VAL A 187 6.68 -3.60 7.65
CA VAL A 187 7.36 -4.83 7.25
C VAL A 187 7.03 -5.93 8.27
N GLY A 188 6.55 -7.07 7.77
CA GLY A 188 6.15 -8.23 8.55
C GLY A 188 5.55 -9.32 7.65
N GLN A 189 5.56 -10.56 8.12
CA GLN A 189 4.95 -11.69 7.40
C GLN A 189 3.43 -11.52 7.33
N PHE A 190 2.79 -12.04 6.26
CA PHE A 190 1.33 -11.90 6.05
C PHE A 190 0.85 -10.45 6.19
N ASP A 191 -0.37 -10.23 6.68
CA ASP A 191 -0.83 -8.89 7.09
C ASP A 191 -0.20 -8.56 8.45
N PRO A 192 0.71 -7.56 8.51
CA PRO A 192 1.41 -7.22 9.73
C PRO A 192 0.47 -6.74 10.86
N LEU A 193 -0.70 -6.16 10.52
CA LEU A 193 -1.64 -5.63 11.52
C LEU A 193 -2.49 -6.72 12.19
N GLN A 194 -2.51 -7.94 11.64
CA GLN A 194 -3.25 -9.07 12.21
C GLN A 194 -2.55 -9.73 13.41
N HIS A 195 -1.24 -9.55 13.56
CA HIS A 195 -0.45 -10.30 14.55
C HIS A 195 -0.70 -9.88 15.99
N VAL A 196 -0.87 -8.57 16.24
CA VAL A 196 -1.00 -8.02 17.59
C VAL A 196 -2.14 -7.02 17.64
N LYS A 197 -3.09 -7.24 18.57
CA LYS A 197 -4.33 -6.46 18.70
C LYS A 197 -4.11 -4.95 18.86
N VAL A 198 -2.99 -4.52 19.43
CA VAL A 198 -2.70 -3.10 19.68
C VAL A 198 -2.18 -2.37 18.44
N PHE A 199 -1.70 -3.07 17.41
CA PHE A 199 -1.06 -2.45 16.25
C PHE A 199 -1.99 -1.52 15.46
N PRO A 200 -3.27 -1.84 15.18
CA PRO A 200 -4.17 -0.91 14.52
C PRO A 200 -4.34 0.42 15.30
N ALA A 201 -4.47 0.36 16.62
CA ALA A 201 -4.61 1.55 17.46
C ALA A 201 -3.34 2.42 17.44
N ASN A 202 -2.17 1.78 17.55
CA ASN A 202 -0.88 2.47 17.51
C ASN A 202 -0.53 2.99 16.11
N LEU A 203 -1.01 2.34 15.04
CA LEU A 203 -0.92 2.89 13.69
C LEU A 203 -1.73 4.18 13.57
N ARG A 204 -2.99 4.21 14.04
CA ARG A 204 -3.79 5.44 14.06
C ARG A 204 -3.07 6.58 14.79
N ARG A 205 -2.44 6.28 15.93
CA ARG A 205 -1.61 7.26 16.66
C ARG A 205 -0.47 7.80 15.82
N VAL A 206 0.29 6.94 15.14
CA VAL A 206 1.38 7.39 14.25
C VAL A 206 0.85 8.28 13.13
N ILE A 207 -0.29 7.93 12.52
CA ILE A 207 -0.90 8.72 11.46
C ILE A 207 -1.39 10.08 11.99
N SER A 208 -2.06 10.11 13.14
CA SER A 208 -2.68 11.35 13.66
C SER A 208 -1.70 12.29 14.37
N GLU A 209 -0.66 11.74 15.01
CA GLU A 209 0.32 12.53 15.77
C GLU A 209 1.49 13.04 14.90
N VAL A 210 1.62 12.55 13.66
CA VAL A 210 2.71 12.94 12.76
C VAL A 210 2.17 13.57 11.47
N GLU A 211 2.43 14.86 11.30
CA GLU A 211 2.02 15.61 10.11
C GLU A 211 2.66 15.05 8.82
N GLY A 212 1.89 15.03 7.74
CA GLY A 212 2.36 14.61 6.42
C GLY A 212 2.66 13.12 6.32
N MET A 213 2.11 12.30 7.22
CA MET A 213 2.29 10.85 7.20
C MET A 213 1.45 10.20 6.10
N MET A 214 2.05 9.28 5.37
CA MET A 214 1.44 8.43 4.37
C MET A 214 1.58 6.98 4.78
N LEU A 215 0.67 6.12 4.33
CA LEU A 215 0.76 4.68 4.53
C LEU A 215 0.83 3.97 3.17
N LEU A 216 1.99 3.38 2.84
CA LEU A 216 2.18 2.65 1.58
C LEU A 216 2.30 1.15 1.83
N ARG A 217 2.08 0.37 0.76
CA ARG A 217 2.13 -1.09 0.76
C ARG A 217 1.22 -1.64 1.85
N THR A 218 -0.07 -1.39 1.71
CA THR A 218 -1.07 -1.90 2.64
C THR A 218 -2.33 -2.36 1.90
N ASP A 219 -3.30 -2.87 2.67
CA ASP A 219 -4.62 -3.25 2.21
C ASP A 219 -5.65 -2.15 2.54
N LEU A 220 -6.79 -2.50 3.14
CA LEU A 220 -7.82 -1.56 3.57
C LEU A 220 -7.38 -0.68 4.74
N ALA A 221 -6.25 -0.96 5.40
CA ALA A 221 -5.67 -0.03 6.37
C ALA A 221 -5.34 1.34 5.75
N ALA A 222 -5.22 1.43 4.42
CA ALA A 222 -5.14 2.69 3.70
C ALA A 222 -6.33 3.61 4.00
N LEU A 223 -7.56 3.09 3.97
CA LEU A 223 -8.76 3.88 4.25
C LEU A 223 -8.81 4.30 5.71
N ASP A 224 -8.46 3.39 6.63
CA ASP A 224 -8.33 3.72 8.06
C ASP A 224 -7.31 4.86 8.28
N ALA A 225 -6.15 4.79 7.63
CA ALA A 225 -5.16 5.86 7.70
C ALA A 225 -5.70 7.19 7.14
N MET A 226 -6.38 7.17 5.99
CA MET A 226 -6.93 8.39 5.37
C MET A 226 -7.99 9.07 6.25
N VAL A 227 -8.91 8.31 6.85
CA VAL A 227 -9.93 8.92 7.74
C VAL A 227 -9.33 9.47 9.03
N HIS A 228 -8.16 8.97 9.43
CA HIS A 228 -7.41 9.42 10.61
C HIS A 228 -6.32 10.46 10.32
N GLY A 229 -6.27 11.03 9.11
CA GLY A 229 -5.46 12.20 8.80
C GLY A 229 -4.18 11.91 8.01
N ALA A 230 -4.03 10.72 7.42
CA ALA A 230 -2.94 10.48 6.48
C ALA A 230 -3.02 11.46 5.31
N LEU A 231 -1.85 11.96 4.88
CA LEU A 231 -1.71 12.79 3.70
C LEU A 231 -2.15 12.03 2.44
N CYS A 232 -1.74 10.77 2.35
CA CYS A 232 -2.00 9.87 1.22
C CYS A 232 -1.84 8.41 1.69
N ALA A 233 -2.47 7.47 1.00
CA ALA A 233 -2.27 6.04 1.26
C ALA A 233 -2.14 5.24 -0.04
N GLY A 234 -1.60 4.03 0.04
CA GLY A 234 -1.38 3.15 -1.12
C GLY A 234 -1.91 1.74 -0.91
N ILE A 235 -2.89 1.31 -1.72
CA ILE A 235 -3.47 -0.03 -1.70
C ILE A 235 -2.80 -0.90 -2.76
N GLY A 236 -2.21 -2.01 -2.34
CA GLY A 236 -1.57 -2.95 -3.25
C GLY A 236 -2.55 -3.80 -4.06
N VAL A 237 -2.30 -3.93 -5.38
CA VAL A 237 -3.10 -4.77 -6.28
C VAL A 237 -3.01 -6.27 -5.93
N THR A 238 -1.84 -6.73 -5.50
CA THR A 238 -1.60 -8.11 -5.05
C THR A 238 -1.11 -8.15 -3.61
N SER A 239 -1.29 -9.29 -2.93
CA SER A 239 -0.80 -9.47 -1.55
C SER A 239 0.71 -9.17 -1.42
N SER A 240 1.52 -9.52 -2.42
CA SER A 240 2.97 -9.26 -2.41
C SER A 240 3.37 -7.78 -2.52
N VAL A 241 2.48 -6.90 -2.99
CA VAL A 241 2.69 -5.45 -2.98
C VAL A 241 1.88 -4.76 -1.87
N ARG A 242 0.95 -5.47 -1.24
CA ARG A 242 0.28 -5.05 0.00
C ARG A 242 1.12 -5.32 1.24
N HIS A 243 2.05 -6.26 1.21
CA HIS A 243 2.79 -6.71 2.39
C HIS A 243 4.28 -6.87 2.06
N SER A 244 5.13 -6.51 3.01
CA SER A 244 6.59 -6.49 2.86
C SER A 244 7.22 -7.45 3.85
N VAL A 245 8.18 -8.28 3.45
CA VAL A 245 8.96 -9.09 4.39
C VAL A 245 10.37 -8.55 4.53
N ALA A 246 10.99 -8.81 5.68
CA ALA A 246 12.32 -8.33 5.98
C ALA A 246 13.36 -8.89 4.97
N PRO A 247 14.43 -8.16 4.66
CA PRO A 247 15.52 -8.65 3.82
C PRO A 247 16.07 -9.98 4.33
N GLY A 248 16.28 -10.92 3.40
CA GLY A 248 16.77 -12.28 3.72
C GLY A 248 15.68 -13.25 4.18
N GLU A 249 14.47 -12.78 4.48
CA GLU A 249 13.33 -13.66 4.76
C GLU A 249 12.62 -14.09 3.47
N ARG A 250 12.12 -15.33 3.46
CA ARG A 250 11.19 -15.79 2.44
C ARG A 250 9.77 -15.51 2.88
N ALA A 251 8.97 -14.89 2.01
CA ALA A 251 7.55 -14.70 2.26
C ALA A 251 6.86 -16.05 2.46
N LYS A 252 6.17 -16.20 3.58
CA LYS A 252 5.34 -17.38 3.85
C LYS A 252 4.13 -17.35 2.91
N VAL A 253 3.82 -18.51 2.34
CA VAL A 253 2.64 -18.72 1.48
C VAL A 253 1.81 -19.85 2.05
N SER A 254 0.48 -19.73 1.97
CA SER A 254 -0.45 -20.73 2.51
C SER A 254 -0.35 -22.09 1.81
N LYS A 255 0.06 -22.09 0.54
CA LYS A 255 0.26 -23.28 -0.29
C LYS A 255 1.53 -23.13 -1.13
N PRO A 256 2.70 -23.59 -0.66
CA PRO A 256 3.91 -23.59 -1.48
C PRO A 256 3.71 -24.51 -2.69
N ASN A 257 4.11 -24.04 -3.88
CA ASN A 257 4.03 -24.75 -5.17
C ASN A 257 2.61 -25.01 -5.72
N GLY A 258 1.57 -24.38 -5.17
CA GLY A 258 0.22 -24.44 -5.72
C GLY A 258 -0.05 -23.42 -6.84
N PRO A 259 -1.17 -23.55 -7.59
CA PRO A 259 -1.59 -22.53 -8.54
C PRO A 259 -1.81 -21.17 -7.83
N VAL A 260 -1.42 -20.09 -8.47
CA VAL A 260 -1.54 -18.73 -7.92
C VAL A 260 -2.84 -18.10 -8.41
N TYR A 261 -3.87 -18.19 -7.59
CA TYR A 261 -5.16 -17.55 -7.85
C TYR A 261 -5.16 -16.07 -7.42
N PRO A 262 -5.97 -15.21 -8.07
CA PRO A 262 -6.14 -13.83 -7.62
C PRO A 262 -6.79 -13.77 -6.22
N ASN A 263 -6.53 -12.67 -5.51
CA ASN A 263 -7.23 -12.35 -4.27
C ASN A 263 -8.37 -11.38 -4.60
N ILE A 264 -9.57 -11.69 -4.16
CA ILE A 264 -10.80 -10.96 -4.47
C ILE A 264 -11.23 -10.20 -3.22
N LEU A 265 -11.44 -8.90 -3.36
CA LEU A 265 -12.04 -8.05 -2.34
C LEU A 265 -13.54 -8.34 -2.30
N MET A 266 -14.02 -8.83 -1.16
CA MET A 266 -15.44 -9.02 -0.90
C MET A 266 -16.01 -7.73 -0.32
N PRO A 267 -16.90 -7.00 -1.01
CA PRO A 267 -17.35 -5.69 -0.55
C PRO A 267 -18.05 -5.74 0.81
N GLU A 268 -19.04 -6.62 0.95
CA GLU A 268 -19.88 -6.76 2.14
C GLU A 268 -19.14 -7.29 3.38
N LEU A 269 -18.02 -8.00 3.17
CA LEU A 269 -17.19 -8.52 4.26
C LEU A 269 -15.91 -7.69 4.49
N MET A 270 -15.63 -6.71 3.64
CA MET A 270 -14.42 -5.88 3.68
C MET A 270 -13.13 -6.69 3.89
N CYS A 271 -12.96 -7.76 3.12
CA CYS A 271 -11.74 -8.57 3.20
C CYS A 271 -11.32 -9.12 1.84
N PHE A 272 -10.01 -9.34 1.69
CA PHE A 272 -9.47 -10.08 0.55
C PHE A 272 -9.50 -11.58 0.83
N LYS A 273 -9.99 -12.37 -0.13
CA LYS A 273 -9.95 -13.83 -0.09
C LYS A 273 -9.43 -14.39 -1.41
N GLY A 274 -8.60 -15.42 -1.36
CA GLY A 274 -8.14 -16.10 -2.58
C GLY A 274 -9.33 -16.71 -3.34
N ALA A 275 -9.32 -16.63 -4.67
CA ALA A 275 -10.45 -17.09 -5.49
C ALA A 275 -10.76 -18.59 -5.28
N GLU A 276 -9.75 -19.45 -5.13
CA GLU A 276 -9.94 -20.86 -4.74
C GLU A 276 -10.69 -21.02 -3.41
N SER A 277 -10.38 -20.15 -2.45
CA SER A 277 -11.02 -20.15 -1.13
C SER A 277 -12.49 -19.71 -1.22
N LEU A 278 -12.86 -18.87 -2.19
CA LEU A 278 -14.24 -18.49 -2.47
C LEU A 278 -15.00 -19.61 -3.19
N ALA A 279 -14.42 -20.17 -4.27
CA ALA A 279 -15.00 -21.28 -5.01
C ALA A 279 -15.33 -22.46 -4.08
N ASN A 280 -14.43 -22.80 -3.16
CA ASN A 280 -14.67 -23.87 -2.19
C ASN A 280 -15.76 -23.56 -1.16
N ARG A 281 -15.89 -22.30 -0.71
CA ARG A 281 -16.91 -21.90 0.28
C ARG A 281 -18.30 -21.80 -0.32
N TYR A 282 -18.40 -21.35 -1.57
CA TYR A 282 -19.64 -21.21 -2.30
C TYR A 282 -20.03 -22.45 -3.12
N ALA A 283 -19.25 -23.53 -3.09
CA ALA A 283 -19.50 -24.73 -3.92
C ALA A 283 -20.93 -25.32 -3.81
N ASN A 284 -21.64 -25.08 -2.70
CA ASN A 284 -23.01 -25.56 -2.46
C ASN A 284 -24.02 -24.44 -2.17
N ALA A 285 -23.72 -23.19 -2.54
CA ALA A 285 -24.59 -22.05 -2.29
C ALA A 285 -24.39 -20.95 -3.34
N GLU A 286 -25.41 -20.13 -3.59
CA GLU A 286 -25.26 -18.98 -4.48
C GLU A 286 -24.12 -18.06 -4.00
N PRO A 287 -23.16 -17.71 -4.88
CA PRO A 287 -22.00 -16.92 -4.50
C PRO A 287 -22.39 -15.50 -4.14
N ALA A 288 -21.56 -14.83 -3.35
CA ALA A 288 -21.66 -13.38 -3.19
C ALA A 288 -21.46 -12.70 -4.56
N THR A 289 -22.31 -11.74 -4.88
CA THR A 289 -22.28 -10.98 -6.13
C THR A 289 -21.74 -9.58 -5.90
N CYS A 290 -21.34 -8.92 -6.99
CA CYS A 290 -20.96 -7.50 -6.95
C CYS A 290 -21.56 -6.75 -8.13
N SER A 291 -22.06 -5.55 -7.88
CA SER A 291 -22.67 -4.65 -8.87
C SER A 291 -21.68 -3.70 -9.54
N CYS A 292 -20.37 -3.80 -9.28
CA CYS A 292 -19.39 -2.97 -9.98
C CYS A 292 -19.44 -3.23 -11.50
N GLU A 293 -19.00 -2.24 -12.28
CA GLU A 293 -19.05 -2.28 -13.74
C GLU A 293 -18.45 -3.56 -14.34
N VAL A 294 -17.34 -4.04 -13.76
CA VAL A 294 -16.67 -5.28 -14.17
C VAL A 294 -17.54 -6.51 -13.88
N CYS A 295 -18.14 -6.59 -12.69
CA CYS A 295 -18.88 -7.77 -12.26
C CYS A 295 -20.32 -7.81 -12.80
N ASN A 296 -21.00 -6.67 -12.95
CA ASN A 296 -22.39 -6.57 -13.42
C ASN A 296 -23.33 -7.60 -12.79
N GLY A 297 -23.29 -7.72 -11.46
CA GLY A 297 -24.13 -8.65 -10.68
C GLY A 297 -23.67 -10.11 -10.69
N ARG A 298 -22.57 -10.47 -11.37
CA ARG A 298 -22.04 -11.84 -11.38
C ARG A 298 -21.38 -12.23 -10.06
N GLY A 299 -21.32 -13.54 -9.80
CA GLY A 299 -20.67 -14.14 -8.64
C GLY A 299 -19.16 -13.87 -8.56
N LEU A 300 -18.66 -13.69 -7.34
CA LEU A 300 -17.25 -13.42 -7.04
C LEU A 300 -16.37 -14.69 -7.01
N ASP A 301 -16.98 -15.88 -7.01
CA ASP A 301 -16.31 -17.17 -7.11
C ASP A 301 -15.82 -17.50 -8.53
N ARG A 302 -16.34 -16.80 -9.57
CA ARG A 302 -15.97 -17.01 -10.98
C ARG A 302 -14.49 -16.77 -11.28
N PHE A 303 -13.77 -16.02 -10.44
CA PHE A 303 -12.36 -15.67 -10.63
C PHE A 303 -11.40 -16.84 -10.37
N TYR A 304 -11.87 -18.08 -10.51
CA TYR A 304 -11.16 -19.31 -10.15
C TYR A 304 -10.18 -19.81 -11.22
N LYS A 305 -9.89 -19.02 -12.27
CA LYS A 305 -8.85 -19.36 -13.24
C LYS A 305 -7.54 -18.64 -12.94
N THR A 306 -6.43 -19.23 -13.40
CA THR A 306 -5.07 -18.70 -13.21
C THR A 306 -4.54 -17.93 -14.42
N ASP A 307 -5.35 -17.78 -15.48
CA ASP A 307 -4.97 -17.03 -16.67
C ASP A 307 -4.90 -15.51 -16.41
N SER A 308 -4.23 -14.81 -17.32
CA SER A 308 -3.99 -13.38 -17.21
C SER A 308 -5.26 -12.54 -17.31
N GLU A 309 -6.26 -12.97 -18.09
CA GLU A 309 -7.50 -12.22 -18.31
C GLU A 309 -8.35 -12.22 -17.04
N THR A 310 -8.54 -13.39 -16.43
CA THR A 310 -9.26 -13.55 -15.16
C THR A 310 -8.59 -12.77 -14.04
N ARG A 311 -7.25 -12.77 -14.01
CA ARG A 311 -6.49 -11.97 -13.05
C ARG A 311 -6.75 -10.48 -13.24
N VAL A 312 -6.68 -10.01 -14.48
CA VAL A 312 -6.95 -8.62 -14.84
C VAL A 312 -8.36 -8.20 -14.40
N GLU A 313 -9.37 -9.01 -14.71
CA GLU A 313 -10.76 -8.75 -14.35
C GLU A 313 -10.93 -8.68 -12.81
N ALA A 314 -10.27 -9.59 -12.07
CA ALA A 314 -10.28 -9.59 -10.62
C ALA A 314 -9.60 -8.34 -10.01
N GLU A 315 -8.49 -7.90 -10.61
CA GLU A 315 -7.79 -6.68 -10.18
C GLU A 315 -8.65 -5.44 -10.42
N ASP A 316 -9.32 -5.33 -11.58
CA ASP A 316 -10.20 -4.21 -11.89
C ASP A 316 -11.45 -4.19 -10.98
N HIS A 317 -12.04 -5.35 -10.67
CA HIS A 317 -13.09 -5.47 -9.64
C HIS A 317 -12.63 -4.94 -8.28
N ASN A 318 -11.44 -5.33 -7.84
CA ASN A 318 -10.90 -4.88 -6.56
C ASN A 318 -10.72 -3.35 -6.57
N ILE A 319 -10.15 -2.80 -7.65
CA ILE A 319 -9.93 -1.36 -7.82
C ILE A 319 -11.25 -0.61 -7.73
N LEU A 320 -12.22 -0.94 -8.58
CA LEU A 320 -13.54 -0.29 -8.56
C LEU A 320 -14.22 -0.38 -7.19
N THR A 321 -14.05 -1.49 -6.49
CA THR A 321 -14.65 -1.67 -5.16
C THR A 321 -14.07 -0.71 -4.13
N TRP A 322 -12.74 -0.64 -3.98
CA TRP A 322 -12.15 0.27 -3.00
C TRP A 322 -12.17 1.72 -3.46
N SER A 323 -12.11 2.00 -4.77
CA SER A 323 -12.23 3.36 -5.31
C SER A 323 -13.61 3.95 -5.02
N ALA A 324 -14.69 3.16 -5.15
CA ALA A 324 -16.02 3.62 -4.72
C ALA A 324 -16.08 4.00 -3.22
N TRP A 325 -15.31 3.33 -2.37
CA TRP A 325 -15.21 3.71 -0.94
C TRP A 325 -14.37 4.96 -0.72
N VAL A 326 -13.38 5.23 -1.57
CA VAL A 326 -12.61 6.48 -1.56
C VAL A 326 -13.51 7.65 -1.97
N ASP A 327 -14.33 7.48 -3.00
CA ASP A 327 -15.28 8.49 -3.46
C ASP A 327 -16.34 8.77 -2.37
N GLU A 328 -16.88 7.71 -1.77
CA GLU A 328 -17.81 7.81 -0.63
C GLU A 328 -17.16 8.57 0.54
N MET A 329 -15.94 8.20 0.94
CA MET A 329 -15.16 8.87 1.99
C MET A 329 -14.95 10.36 1.70
N ALA A 330 -14.65 10.70 0.44
CA ALA A 330 -14.42 12.07 0.00
C ALA A 330 -15.67 12.95 0.12
N GLY A 331 -16.86 12.35 0.04
CA GLY A 331 -18.14 13.02 0.28
C GLY A 331 -18.38 13.44 1.74
N TYR A 332 -17.63 12.90 2.70
CA TYR A 332 -17.71 13.30 4.11
C TYR A 332 -16.72 14.40 4.46
N GLU A 333 -17.16 15.34 5.30
CA GLU A 333 -16.30 16.33 5.94
C GLU A 333 -15.15 15.66 6.70
N VAL A 334 -13.93 16.17 6.49
CA VAL A 334 -12.73 15.69 7.19
C VAL A 334 -12.92 15.83 8.70
N GLY A 335 -12.49 14.83 9.46
CA GLY A 335 -12.60 14.83 10.92
C GLY A 335 -13.66 13.84 11.42
N PRO A 336 -14.42 14.18 12.48
CA PRO A 336 -15.27 13.20 13.18
C PRO A 336 -16.29 12.48 12.28
N LYS A 337 -16.94 13.17 11.34
CA LYS A 337 -17.94 12.55 10.44
C LYS A 337 -17.35 11.43 9.60
N ARG A 338 -16.19 11.68 8.99
CA ARG A 338 -15.47 10.68 8.18
C ARG A 338 -14.98 9.51 9.04
N LYS A 339 -14.50 9.76 10.25
CA LYS A 339 -14.08 8.71 11.20
C LYS A 339 -15.27 7.83 11.62
N THR A 340 -16.42 8.44 11.95
CA THR A 340 -17.66 7.73 12.29
C THR A 340 -18.16 6.88 11.12
N TRP A 341 -18.18 7.45 9.90
CA TRP A 341 -18.55 6.70 8.70
C TRP A 341 -17.71 5.42 8.54
N TRP A 342 -16.38 5.54 8.67
CA TRP A 342 -15.50 4.38 8.54
C TRP A 342 -15.73 3.34 9.65
N GLN A 343 -15.91 3.80 10.89
CA GLN A 343 -16.23 2.92 12.02
C GLN A 343 -17.53 2.16 11.79
N GLU A 344 -18.60 2.85 11.37
CA GLU A 344 -19.91 2.26 11.06
C GLU A 344 -19.82 1.28 9.90
N LYS A 345 -19.09 1.63 8.83
CA LYS A 345 -18.85 0.74 7.69
C LYS A 345 -18.13 -0.55 8.12
N CYS A 346 -17.10 -0.44 8.95
CA CYS A 346 -16.42 -1.60 9.52
C CYS A 346 -17.34 -2.43 10.41
N ALA A 347 -18.12 -1.79 11.29
CA ALA A 347 -19.07 -2.48 12.17
C ALA A 347 -20.15 -3.24 11.38
N ALA A 348 -20.69 -2.63 10.31
CA ALA A 348 -21.64 -3.28 9.41
C ALA A 348 -21.03 -4.51 8.73
N ALA A 349 -19.79 -4.42 8.25
CA ALA A 349 -19.08 -5.56 7.67
C ALA A 349 -18.89 -6.69 8.70
N ILE A 350 -18.50 -6.38 9.94
CA ILE A 350 -18.40 -7.36 11.04
C ILE A 350 -19.72 -8.07 11.27
N SER A 351 -20.83 -7.34 11.34
CA SER A 351 -22.17 -7.92 11.51
C SER A 351 -22.59 -8.82 10.35
N ARG A 352 -21.99 -8.66 9.16
CA ARG A 352 -22.31 -9.46 7.97
C ARG A 352 -21.70 -10.87 7.99
N TYR A 353 -20.55 -11.07 8.64
CA TYR A 353 -19.88 -12.37 8.71
C TYR A 353 -20.77 -13.53 9.19
N PRO A 354 -21.44 -13.45 10.36
CA PRO A 354 -22.30 -14.53 10.83
C PRO A 354 -23.50 -14.77 9.89
N LEU A 355 -24.08 -13.70 9.32
CA LEU A 355 -25.22 -13.80 8.39
C LEU A 355 -24.81 -14.52 7.10
N GLU A 356 -23.65 -14.18 6.55
CA GLU A 356 -23.14 -14.81 5.34
C GLU A 356 -22.84 -16.28 5.60
N ASN A 357 -22.14 -16.61 6.70
CA ASN A 357 -21.86 -17.99 7.07
C ASN A 357 -23.14 -18.82 7.24
N GLN A 358 -24.16 -18.26 7.88
CA GLN A 358 -25.47 -18.91 8.02
C GLN A 358 -26.12 -19.13 6.65
N ARG A 359 -26.12 -18.11 5.78
CA ARG A 359 -26.71 -18.17 4.44
C ARG A 359 -26.13 -19.31 3.60
N ILE A 360 -24.83 -19.54 3.69
CA ILE A 360 -24.13 -20.60 2.93
C ILE A 360 -23.93 -21.90 3.71
N GLY A 361 -24.57 -22.04 4.87
CA GLY A 361 -24.53 -23.28 5.66
C GLY A 361 -23.14 -23.65 6.20
N LEU A 362 -22.24 -22.68 6.37
CA LEU A 362 -20.91 -22.92 6.92
C LEU A 362 -20.91 -22.82 8.45
N SER A 363 -20.30 -23.81 9.09
CA SER A 363 -20.04 -23.79 10.53
C SER A 363 -18.95 -22.77 10.89
N ALA A 364 -18.90 -22.34 12.15
CA ALA A 364 -17.90 -21.39 12.64
C ALA A 364 -16.45 -21.79 12.31
N LYS A 365 -16.13 -23.09 12.24
CA LYS A 365 -14.78 -23.59 11.92
C LYS A 365 -14.40 -23.48 10.43
N ARG A 366 -15.36 -23.36 9.52
CA ARG A 366 -15.14 -23.34 8.06
C ARG A 366 -15.59 -22.03 7.41
N GLY A 367 -16.35 -21.22 8.14
CA GLY A 367 -16.89 -19.96 7.68
C GLY A 367 -15.83 -18.91 7.36
N PHE A 368 -16.32 -17.75 6.96
CA PHE A 368 -15.57 -16.52 6.94
C PHE A 368 -15.34 -16.05 8.38
N GLU A 369 -14.12 -15.58 8.64
CA GLU A 369 -13.73 -14.93 9.89
C GLU A 369 -13.30 -13.50 9.59
N ALA A 370 -13.72 -12.58 10.45
CA ALA A 370 -13.37 -11.18 10.37
C ALA A 370 -11.87 -10.98 10.66
N PRO A 371 -11.14 -10.25 9.80
CA PRO A 371 -9.76 -9.87 10.09
C PRO A 371 -9.65 -9.09 11.40
N THR A 372 -8.58 -9.34 12.16
CA THR A 372 -8.30 -8.62 13.41
C THR A 372 -8.29 -7.09 13.22
N PRO A 373 -7.68 -6.50 12.16
CA PRO A 373 -7.73 -5.06 11.93
C PRO A 373 -9.14 -4.53 11.72
N LEU A 374 -9.98 -5.23 10.93
CA LEU A 374 -11.38 -4.83 10.70
C LEU A 374 -12.18 -4.77 12.01
N SER A 375 -12.00 -5.78 12.87
CA SER A 375 -12.64 -5.82 14.19
C SER A 375 -12.16 -4.68 15.10
N ALA A 376 -10.86 -4.33 15.02
CA ALA A 376 -10.31 -3.18 15.73
C ALA A 376 -10.91 -1.87 15.21
N TRP A 377 -10.97 -1.66 13.88
CA TRP A 377 -11.48 -0.42 13.31
C TRP A 377 -12.95 -0.16 13.62
N ALA A 378 -13.76 -1.21 13.75
CA ALA A 378 -15.17 -1.13 14.16
C ALA A 378 -15.35 -0.68 15.62
N THR A 379 -14.34 -0.85 16.48
CA THR A 379 -14.47 -0.64 17.93
C THR A 379 -13.59 0.47 18.48
N LEU A 380 -12.48 0.79 17.80
CA LEU A 380 -11.59 1.87 18.18
C LEU A 380 -12.28 3.24 18.04
N PRO A 381 -12.02 4.19 18.96
CA PRO A 381 -12.69 5.48 18.96
C PRO A 381 -12.59 6.23 17.62
N ALA A 382 -13.70 6.82 17.21
CA ALA A 382 -13.78 7.75 16.07
C ALA A 382 -13.44 9.21 16.47
N SER A 383 -13.15 9.49 17.74
CA SER A 383 -12.82 10.83 18.25
C SER A 383 -11.39 11.24 17.90
#